data_AF-A0A7S1QPL5-F1
#
_entry.id   AF-A0A7S1QPL5-F1
#
_cell.length_a   1.000
_cell.length_b   1.000
_cell.length_c   1.000
_cell.angle_alpha   90.00
_cell.angle_beta   90.00
_cell.angle_gamma   90.00
#
_symmetry.space_group_name_H-M   'P 1'
#
loop_
_entity.id
_entity.type
_entity.pdbx_description
1 polymer ?
#
loop_
_entity_poly.entity_id
_entity_poly.type
_entity_poly.pdbx_seq_one_letter_code
_entity_poly.pdbx_strand_id
1 'polypeptide(L)'
;CVMLAAGGAGLGDADAAAASLPQLGLGRPRAASVGLLKAARQRGVAGQLVAACVRVGPPLQPAAAPGRPPAKRQRTEEAGSKIRVRQILLRHWRGQGTAPVDPVRRKTVSRTPEEAEAQMLQVLEGLTKDGCTGFSNACKAVSECQSALKGGELAGDMGWLDRGKGVDAQQANGRMVRPVTPAPLLKAAFELEVGQLGDLVFSDIGVHLLLRTA
;
A
#
# COMPACT_ATOMS: atom_id res chain seq x y z
N CYS A 1 -8.19 1.62 -21.23
CA CYS A 1 -8.54 1.15 -19.87
C CYS A 1 -10.06 1.02 -19.85
N VAL A 2 -10.61 -0.18 -19.71
CA VAL A 2 -12.06 -0.37 -19.55
C VAL A 2 -12.35 -0.32 -18.06
N MET A 3 -13.24 0.56 -17.65
CA MET A 3 -13.74 0.64 -16.27
C MET A 3 -15.10 -0.04 -16.24
N LEU A 4 -15.23 -1.06 -15.41
CA LEU A 4 -16.49 -1.73 -15.12
C LEU A 4 -16.85 -1.39 -13.68
N ALA A 5 -17.75 -0.42 -13.51
CA ALA A 5 -18.40 -0.17 -12.23
C ALA A 5 -19.75 -0.90 -12.23
N ALA A 6 -19.93 -1.85 -11.31
CA ALA A 6 -21.19 -2.55 -11.13
C ALA A 6 -21.69 -2.25 -9.70
N GLY A 7 -22.84 -1.59 -9.61
CA GLY A 7 -23.48 -1.24 -8.34
C GLY A 7 -24.43 -0.06 -8.51
N GLY A 8 -25.70 -0.23 -8.17
CA GLY A 8 -26.66 0.87 -8.13
C GLY A 8 -26.36 1.76 -6.94
N ALA A 9 -25.57 2.82 -7.13
CA ALA A 9 -25.08 3.60 -5.99
C ALA A 9 -24.75 5.04 -6.37
N GLY A 10 -25.74 5.84 -6.77
CA GLY A 10 -25.75 7.32 -6.66
C GLY A 10 -24.58 8.13 -7.24
N LEU A 11 -23.59 7.49 -7.87
CA LEU A 11 -22.39 8.09 -8.44
C LEU A 11 -22.55 8.10 -9.95
N GLY A 12 -22.49 9.28 -10.56
CA GLY A 12 -22.44 9.37 -12.02
C GLY A 12 -21.10 8.88 -12.55
N ASP A 13 -21.05 8.51 -13.83
CA ASP A 13 -19.84 8.02 -14.50
C ASP A 13 -18.66 8.99 -14.37
N ALA A 14 -18.93 10.30 -14.43
CA ALA A 14 -17.92 11.34 -14.27
C ALA A 14 -17.28 11.34 -12.87
N ASP A 15 -18.09 11.18 -11.82
CA ASP A 15 -17.61 11.11 -10.44
C ASP A 15 -16.81 9.82 -10.20
N ALA A 16 -17.31 8.70 -10.74
CA ALA A 16 -16.63 7.41 -10.66
C ALA A 16 -15.26 7.48 -11.33
N ALA A 17 -15.21 8.04 -12.54
CA ALA A 17 -13.97 8.27 -13.27
C ALA A 17 -13.01 9.17 -12.50
N ALA A 18 -13.48 10.30 -11.96
CA ALA A 18 -12.65 11.23 -11.19
C ALA A 18 -12.05 10.57 -9.94
N ALA A 19 -12.80 9.71 -9.25
CA ALA A 19 -12.37 9.05 -8.04
C ALA A 19 -11.37 7.88 -8.27
N SER A 20 -11.35 7.29 -9.46
CA SER A 20 -10.63 6.01 -9.70
C SER A 20 -9.56 6.07 -10.78
N LEU A 21 -9.71 6.90 -11.83
CA LEU A 21 -8.74 7.02 -12.92
C LEU A 21 -7.33 7.42 -12.47
N PRO A 22 -7.13 8.35 -11.51
CA PRO A 22 -5.78 8.71 -11.06
C PRO A 22 -5.00 7.50 -10.52
N GLN A 23 -5.67 6.64 -9.75
CA GLN A 23 -5.03 5.45 -9.16
C GLN A 23 -4.86 4.34 -10.20
N LEU A 24 -5.83 4.14 -11.09
CA LEU A 24 -5.72 3.18 -12.18
C LEU A 24 -4.57 3.49 -13.16
N GLY A 25 -4.35 4.78 -13.44
CA GLY A 25 -3.23 5.25 -14.25
C GLY A 25 -1.88 4.82 -13.68
N LEU A 26 -1.76 4.82 -12.35
CA LEU A 26 -0.58 4.42 -11.58
C LEU A 26 -0.50 2.90 -11.30
N GLY A 27 -1.43 2.10 -11.84
CA GLY A 27 -1.46 0.66 -11.61
C GLY A 27 -1.93 0.27 -10.20
N ARG A 28 -2.77 1.10 -9.57
CA ARG A 28 -3.27 0.90 -8.21
C ARG A 28 -4.79 0.63 -8.17
N PRO A 29 -5.25 -0.54 -8.67
CA PRO A 29 -6.67 -0.87 -8.71
C PRO A 29 -7.33 -0.94 -7.34
N ARG A 30 -6.64 -1.34 -6.27
CA ARG A 30 -7.23 -1.39 -4.92
C ARG A 30 -7.47 0.02 -4.38
N ALA A 31 -6.48 0.91 -4.48
CA ALA A 31 -6.66 2.31 -4.14
C ALA A 31 -7.80 2.96 -4.94
N ALA A 32 -7.94 2.62 -6.22
CA ALA A 32 -9.05 3.07 -7.06
C ALA A 32 -10.42 2.60 -6.52
N SER A 33 -10.54 1.33 -6.12
CA SER A 33 -11.75 0.80 -5.49
C SER A 33 -12.10 1.53 -4.20
N VAL A 34 -11.11 1.77 -3.32
CA VAL A 34 -11.33 2.53 -2.07
C VAL A 34 -11.75 3.96 -2.36
N GLY A 35 -11.18 4.58 -3.41
CA GLY A 35 -11.58 5.91 -3.88
C GLY A 35 -13.04 5.97 -4.30
N LEU A 36 -13.53 4.97 -5.04
CA LEU A 36 -14.95 4.86 -5.41
C LEU A 36 -15.85 4.71 -4.17
N LEU A 37 -15.50 3.83 -3.24
CA LEU A 37 -16.27 3.63 -2.01
C LEU A 37 -16.35 4.92 -1.19
N LYS A 38 -15.23 5.64 -1.05
CA LYS A 38 -15.17 6.92 -0.37
C LYS A 38 -16.05 7.97 -1.05
N ALA A 39 -15.99 8.07 -2.38
CA ALA A 39 -16.83 9.00 -3.15
C ALA A 39 -18.34 8.68 -2.99
N ALA A 40 -18.71 7.41 -3.03
CA ALA A 40 -20.10 6.98 -2.81
C ALA A 40 -20.60 7.35 -1.41
N ARG A 41 -19.78 7.14 -0.37
CA ARG A 41 -20.12 7.56 1.00
C ARG A 41 -20.29 9.07 1.11
N GLN A 42 -19.43 9.86 0.47
CA GLN A 42 -19.53 11.33 0.46
C GLN A 42 -20.80 11.84 -0.23
N ARG A 43 -21.36 11.07 -1.18
CA ARG A 43 -22.66 11.34 -1.81
C ARG A 43 -23.85 10.86 -0.97
N GLY A 44 -23.62 10.36 0.24
CA GLY A 44 -24.68 9.90 1.14
C GLY A 44 -25.17 8.49 0.87
N VAL A 45 -24.45 7.69 0.05
CA VAL A 45 -24.85 6.30 -0.18
C VAL A 45 -24.63 5.49 1.10
N ALA A 46 -25.74 5.03 1.68
CA ALA A 46 -25.78 4.21 2.89
C ALA A 46 -25.75 2.71 2.57
N GLY A 47 -25.54 1.87 3.59
CA GLY A 47 -25.58 0.41 3.46
C GLY A 47 -24.26 -0.24 3.03
N GLN A 48 -24.31 -1.50 2.62
CA GLN A 48 -23.14 -2.25 2.17
C GLN A 48 -22.78 -1.85 0.75
N LEU A 49 -21.50 -1.54 0.52
CA LEU A 49 -20.98 -1.11 -0.77
C LEU A 49 -19.83 -2.02 -1.18
N VAL A 50 -19.76 -2.31 -2.48
CA VAL A 50 -18.67 -3.06 -3.09
C VAL A 50 -18.22 -2.31 -4.33
N ALA A 51 -16.91 -2.16 -4.49
CA ALA A 51 -16.31 -1.58 -5.67
C ALA A 51 -15.14 -2.45 -6.13
N ALA A 52 -15.09 -2.71 -7.44
CA ALA A 52 -13.99 -3.42 -8.06
C ALA A 52 -13.47 -2.58 -9.22
N CYS A 53 -12.23 -2.14 -9.12
CA CYS A 53 -11.52 -1.51 -10.22
C CYS A 53 -10.58 -2.54 -10.85
N VAL A 54 -10.70 -2.73 -12.15
CA VAL A 54 -9.81 -3.60 -12.92
C VAL A 54 -9.18 -2.77 -14.03
N ARG A 55 -7.88 -2.96 -14.22
CA ARG A 55 -7.17 -2.41 -15.36
C ARG A 55 -6.97 -3.51 -16.39
N VAL A 56 -7.62 -3.39 -17.54
CA VAL A 56 -7.39 -4.27 -18.69
C VAL A 56 -6.47 -3.55 -19.69
N GLY A 57 -5.32 -4.16 -19.96
CA GLY A 57 -4.31 -3.67 -20.90
C GLY A 57 -2.91 -3.59 -20.30
N PRO A 58 -1.87 -3.36 -21.14
CA PRO A 58 -0.50 -3.28 -20.67
C PRO A 58 -0.31 -2.16 -19.63
N PRO A 59 0.67 -2.27 -18.72
CA PRO A 59 1.04 -1.18 -17.82
C PRO A 59 1.39 0.05 -18.64
N LEU A 60 0.93 1.22 -18.18
CA LEU A 60 1.20 2.50 -18.81
C LEU A 60 2.61 2.77 -18.34
N GLN A 61 3.60 2.47 -19.18
CA GLN A 61 4.94 2.94 -18.90
C GLN A 61 4.82 4.45 -18.68
N PRO A 62 5.24 4.98 -17.52
CA PRO A 62 5.32 6.42 -17.37
C PRO A 62 6.20 6.92 -18.51
N ALA A 63 5.67 7.84 -19.33
CA ALA A 63 6.44 8.47 -20.37
C ALA A 63 7.73 8.99 -19.71
N ALA A 64 8.89 8.55 -20.20
CA ALA A 64 10.17 8.97 -19.66
C ALA A 64 10.18 10.51 -19.61
N ALA A 65 10.27 11.08 -18.41
CA ALA A 65 10.32 12.52 -18.26
C ALA A 65 11.47 13.07 -19.13
N PRO A 66 11.22 14.07 -19.99
CA PRO A 66 12.27 14.62 -20.84
C PRO A 66 13.32 15.30 -19.94
N GLY A 67 14.55 14.77 -19.95
CA GLY A 67 15.69 15.39 -19.26
C GLY A 67 16.40 14.56 -18.19
N ARG A 68 15.94 13.36 -17.84
CA ARG A 68 16.80 12.41 -17.11
C ARG A 68 17.75 11.73 -18.11
N PRO A 69 19.08 11.74 -17.91
CA PRO A 69 19.97 10.94 -18.74
C PRO A 69 19.47 9.50 -18.72
N PRO A 70 19.52 8.77 -19.85
CA PRO A 70 19.01 7.42 -19.91
C PRO A 70 19.69 6.64 -18.80
N ALA A 71 18.92 6.23 -17.79
CA ALA A 71 19.38 5.20 -16.90
C ALA A 71 19.83 4.08 -17.84
N LYS A 72 21.15 3.81 -17.86
CA LYS A 72 21.75 2.71 -18.62
C LYS A 72 20.74 1.58 -18.53
N ARG A 73 20.22 1.11 -19.67
CA ARG A 73 19.36 -0.07 -19.73
C ARG A 73 20.07 -1.12 -18.89
N GLN A 74 19.63 -1.26 -17.64
CA GLN A 74 20.23 -2.23 -16.76
C GLN A 74 19.81 -3.52 -17.42
N ARG A 75 20.84 -4.23 -17.88
CA ARG A 75 20.78 -5.61 -18.30
C ARG A 75 19.70 -6.29 -17.48
N THR A 76 18.88 -7.11 -18.12
CA THR A 76 17.96 -8.05 -17.47
C THR A 76 18.78 -8.95 -16.54
N GLU A 77 19.16 -8.39 -15.39
CA GLU A 77 19.78 -9.05 -14.28
C GLU A 77 18.61 -9.73 -13.60
N GLU A 78 18.66 -11.07 -13.67
CA GLU A 78 17.92 -12.00 -12.82
C GLU A 78 17.33 -11.28 -11.62
N ALA A 79 15.99 -11.16 -11.60
CA ALA A 79 15.26 -10.48 -10.53
C ALA A 79 15.91 -10.82 -9.19
N GLY A 80 16.63 -9.85 -8.61
CA GLY A 80 17.46 -10.08 -7.44
C GLY A 80 16.64 -10.85 -6.42
N SER A 81 17.18 -11.98 -5.94
CA SER A 81 16.49 -12.86 -4.98
C SER A 81 16.04 -12.10 -3.72
N LYS A 82 16.64 -10.92 -3.50
CA LYS A 82 16.36 -10.02 -2.40
C LYS A 82 15.98 -8.63 -2.89
N ILE A 83 14.99 -8.05 -2.24
CA ILE A 83 14.54 -6.67 -2.41
C ILE A 83 14.55 -5.95 -1.07
N ARG A 84 14.56 -4.62 -1.08
CA ARG A 84 14.42 -3.82 0.14
C ARG A 84 13.22 -2.89 -0.01
N VAL A 85 12.38 -2.87 1.01
CA VAL A 85 11.17 -2.04 1.02
C VAL A 85 11.01 -1.29 2.33
N ARG A 86 10.33 -0.15 2.25
CA ARG A 86 9.78 0.58 3.39
C ARG A 86 8.28 0.37 3.42
N GLN A 87 7.70 0.32 4.62
CA GLN A 87 6.26 0.15 4.80
C GLN A 87 5.65 1.21 5.72
N ILE A 88 4.36 1.48 5.49
CA ILE A 88 3.44 2.09 6.43
C ILE A 88 2.34 1.06 6.70
N LEU A 89 2.06 0.76 7.96
CA LEU A 89 1.01 -0.17 8.37
C LEU A 89 -0.04 0.55 9.21
N LEU A 90 -1.30 0.45 8.83
CA LEU A 90 -2.44 0.81 9.67
C LEU A 90 -3.17 -0.47 10.06
N ARG A 91 -3.17 -0.82 11.35
CA ARG A 91 -3.87 -1.99 11.85
C ARG A 91 -5.37 -1.74 11.85
N HIS A 92 -6.19 -2.76 11.71
CA HIS A 92 -7.64 -2.65 11.87
C HIS A 92 -8.12 -3.69 12.89
N TRP A 93 -9.37 -3.54 13.32
CA TRP A 93 -10.06 -4.50 14.14
C TRP A 93 -11.41 -4.86 13.50
N ARG A 94 -11.67 -6.16 13.38
CA ARG A 94 -12.88 -6.71 12.75
C ARG A 94 -14.03 -6.95 13.75
N GLY A 95 -13.92 -6.44 14.98
CA GLY A 95 -14.94 -6.63 16.02
C GLY A 95 -14.93 -8.01 16.68
N GLN A 96 -14.03 -8.90 16.31
CA GLN A 96 -13.92 -10.26 16.87
C GLN A 96 -12.69 -10.38 17.77
N GLY A 97 -12.88 -10.97 18.95
CA GLY A 97 -11.81 -11.20 19.93
C GLY A 97 -11.24 -9.91 20.54
N THR A 98 -10.05 -10.02 21.12
CA THR A 98 -9.34 -8.90 21.74
C THR A 98 -8.86 -7.91 20.67
N ALA A 99 -9.24 -6.64 20.83
CA ALA A 99 -8.78 -5.58 19.94
C ALA A 99 -7.24 -5.50 19.94
N PRO A 100 -6.59 -5.41 18.76
CA PRO A 100 -5.14 -5.35 18.67
C PRO A 100 -4.61 -4.05 19.28
N VAL A 101 -3.41 -4.09 19.82
CA VAL A 101 -2.72 -2.91 20.35
C VAL A 101 -1.70 -2.43 19.32
N ASP A 102 -1.70 -1.12 19.04
CA ASP A 102 -0.63 -0.45 18.30
C ASP A 102 0.65 -0.52 19.12
N PRO A 103 1.67 -1.28 18.68
CA PRO A 103 2.90 -1.45 19.45
C PRO A 103 3.77 -0.17 19.46
N VAL A 104 3.53 0.78 18.55
CA VAL A 104 4.25 2.06 18.46
C VAL A 104 3.70 3.05 19.48
N ARG A 105 2.37 3.23 19.51
CA ARG A 105 1.72 4.23 20.39
C ARG A 105 1.17 3.64 21.69
N ARG A 106 1.20 2.31 21.86
CA ARG A 106 0.64 1.57 22.99
C ARG A 106 -0.85 1.88 23.21
N LYS A 107 -1.60 2.02 22.11
CA LYS A 107 -3.03 2.32 22.11
C LYS A 107 -3.81 1.17 21.49
N THR A 108 -4.98 0.88 22.02
CA THR A 108 -5.90 -0.10 21.42
C THR A 108 -6.41 0.42 20.08
N VAL A 109 -6.44 -0.46 19.10
CA VAL A 109 -6.93 -0.20 17.75
C VAL A 109 -8.41 -0.56 17.70
N SER A 110 -9.27 0.45 17.60
CA SER A 110 -10.72 0.28 17.47
C SER A 110 -11.24 0.46 16.04
N ARG A 111 -10.40 0.94 15.12
CA ARG A 111 -10.82 1.29 13.76
C ARG A 111 -11.15 0.08 12.92
N THR A 112 -12.14 0.22 12.05
CA THR A 112 -12.57 -0.85 11.14
C THR A 112 -11.60 -1.01 9.96
N PRO A 113 -11.67 -2.14 9.21
CA PRO A 113 -10.91 -2.30 7.98
C PRO A 113 -11.15 -1.16 6.98
N GLU A 114 -12.41 -0.75 6.82
CA GLU A 114 -12.82 0.31 5.89
C GLU A 114 -12.25 1.68 6.30
N GLU A 115 -12.19 1.96 7.61
CA GLU A 115 -11.56 3.17 8.13
C GLU A 115 -10.05 3.17 7.90
N ALA A 116 -9.39 2.02 8.10
CA ALA A 116 -7.96 1.88 7.82
C ALA A 116 -7.64 2.04 6.32
N GLU A 117 -8.52 1.55 5.43
CA GLU A 117 -8.43 1.76 3.98
C GLU A 117 -8.53 3.24 3.62
N ALA A 118 -9.56 3.91 4.11
CA ALA A 118 -9.80 5.32 3.84
C ALA A 118 -8.65 6.20 4.36
N GLN A 119 -8.09 5.88 5.53
CA GLN A 119 -6.92 6.55 6.08
C GLN A 119 -5.67 6.28 5.24
N MET A 120 -5.41 5.02 4.85
CA MET A 120 -4.24 4.69 4.04
C MET A 120 -4.32 5.33 2.64
N LEU A 121 -5.52 5.43 2.06
CA LEU A 121 -5.72 6.13 0.80
C LEU A 121 -5.32 7.61 0.89
N GLN A 122 -5.62 8.30 2.00
CA GLN A 122 -5.18 9.69 2.21
C GLN A 122 -3.65 9.80 2.29
N VAL A 123 -3.01 8.85 2.98
CA VAL A 123 -1.54 8.78 3.07
C VAL A 123 -0.94 8.56 1.67
N LEU A 124 -1.50 7.63 0.90
CA LEU A 124 -1.10 7.35 -0.48
C LEU A 124 -1.23 8.57 -1.38
N GLU A 125 -2.35 9.29 -1.30
CA GLU A 125 -2.59 10.53 -2.05
C GLU A 125 -1.56 11.61 -1.69
N GLY A 126 -1.26 11.78 -0.39
CA GLY A 126 -0.23 12.71 0.08
C GLY A 126 1.15 12.38 -0.47
N LEU A 127 1.57 11.12 -0.34
CA LEU A 127 2.88 10.64 -0.82
C LEU A 127 3.00 10.63 -2.35
N THR A 128 1.87 10.52 -3.06
CA THR A 128 1.88 10.62 -4.52
C THR A 128 2.11 12.06 -4.96
N LYS A 129 1.58 13.05 -4.22
CA LYS A 129 1.74 14.48 -4.54
C LYS A 129 3.16 14.98 -4.29
N ASP A 130 3.83 14.49 -3.25
CA ASP A 130 5.18 14.94 -2.86
C ASP A 130 6.32 14.08 -3.46
N GLY A 131 5.99 13.13 -4.34
CA GLY A 131 6.96 12.20 -4.93
C GLY A 131 7.63 11.28 -3.92
N CYS A 132 6.94 10.92 -2.83
CA CYS A 132 7.41 10.09 -1.72
C CYS A 132 8.51 10.72 -0.84
N THR A 133 8.81 12.00 -1.01
CA THR A 133 9.81 12.71 -0.19
C THR A 133 9.41 12.75 1.29
N GLY A 134 8.10 12.81 1.59
CA GLY A 134 7.55 12.78 2.94
C GLY A 134 7.38 11.39 3.56
N PHE A 135 7.85 10.30 2.92
CA PHE A 135 7.58 8.94 3.40
C PHE A 135 8.03 8.72 4.85
N SER A 136 9.22 9.19 5.21
CA SER A 136 9.76 9.10 6.58
C SER A 136 8.82 9.74 7.61
N ASN A 137 8.31 10.92 7.28
CA ASN A 137 7.44 11.70 8.15
C ASN A 137 6.06 11.07 8.25
N ALA A 138 5.46 10.68 7.12
CA ALA A 138 4.20 9.96 7.10
C ALA A 138 4.29 8.65 7.90
N CYS A 139 5.35 7.87 7.70
CA CYS A 139 5.57 6.62 8.42
C CYS A 139 5.63 6.84 9.94
N LYS A 140 6.43 7.79 10.42
CA LYS A 140 6.50 8.12 11.86
C LYS A 140 5.18 8.64 12.41
N ALA A 141 4.46 9.43 11.61
CA ALA A 141 3.20 10.03 12.03
C ALA A 141 2.10 8.98 12.22
N VAL A 142 1.96 8.02 11.29
CA VAL A 142 0.77 7.14 11.25
C VAL A 142 1.05 5.64 11.32
N SER A 143 2.25 5.16 10.98
CA SER A 143 2.52 3.72 10.94
C SER A 143 2.49 3.08 12.32
N GLU A 144 1.98 1.85 12.38
CA GLU A 144 1.82 1.02 13.58
C GLU A 144 2.64 -0.27 13.50
N CYS A 145 3.62 -0.26 12.59
CA CYS A 145 4.71 -1.21 12.57
C CYS A 145 5.88 -0.68 13.40
N GLN A 146 6.55 -1.53 14.16
CA GLN A 146 7.79 -1.17 14.88
C GLN A 146 8.89 -0.61 13.98
N SER A 147 8.87 -0.91 12.67
CA SER A 147 9.78 -0.29 11.70
C SER A 147 9.65 1.24 11.63
N ALA A 148 8.52 1.82 12.05
CA ALA A 148 8.31 3.27 12.14
C ALA A 148 9.23 3.94 13.16
N LEU A 149 9.73 3.20 14.17
CA LEU A 149 10.62 3.70 15.21
C LEU A 149 12.07 3.87 14.73
N LYS A 150 12.41 3.39 13.54
CA LYS A 150 13.73 3.60 12.94
C LYS A 150 13.95 5.09 12.65
N GLY A 151 15.19 5.55 12.87
CA GLY A 151 15.59 6.95 12.71
C GLY A 151 15.70 7.39 11.25
N GLY A 152 15.54 8.71 11.02
CA GLY A 152 15.75 9.35 9.71
C GLY A 152 15.02 8.66 8.55
N GLU A 153 15.74 8.43 7.46
CA GLU A 153 15.26 7.78 6.24
C GLU A 153 15.00 6.27 6.38
N LEU A 154 15.40 5.67 7.49
CA LEU A 154 15.12 4.25 7.77
C LEU A 154 13.72 4.03 8.36
N ALA A 155 12.95 5.08 8.61
CA ALA A 155 11.56 4.94 9.08
C ALA A 155 10.74 4.10 8.11
N GLY A 156 10.16 3.02 8.62
CA GLY A 156 9.38 2.04 7.86
C GLY A 156 10.21 0.96 7.17
N ASP A 157 11.54 1.02 7.22
CA ASP A 157 12.43 0.05 6.55
C ASP A 157 12.18 -1.38 7.08
N MET A 158 11.93 -2.31 6.17
CA MET A 158 11.76 -3.73 6.49
C MET A 158 13.06 -4.54 6.37
N GLY A 159 14.14 -3.91 5.89
CA GLY A 159 15.37 -4.61 5.54
C GLY A 159 15.18 -5.44 4.25
N TRP A 160 16.11 -6.38 4.04
CA TRP A 160 16.11 -7.24 2.86
C TRP A 160 15.08 -8.36 2.99
N LEU A 161 14.14 -8.40 2.06
CA LEU A 161 13.14 -9.46 1.89
C LEU A 161 13.60 -10.41 0.79
N ASP A 162 13.39 -11.70 1.00
CA ASP A 162 13.81 -12.76 0.08
C ASP A 162 12.58 -13.55 -0.37
N ARG A 163 12.51 -13.90 -1.66
CA ARG A 163 11.36 -14.61 -2.25
C ARG A 163 11.23 -16.03 -1.70
N GLY A 164 12.34 -16.68 -1.34
CA GLY A 164 12.38 -18.07 -0.87
C GLY A 164 12.31 -18.25 0.64
N LYS A 165 12.52 -17.20 1.44
CA LYS A 165 12.49 -17.25 2.92
C LYS A 165 11.23 -16.61 3.52
N GLY A 166 10.14 -16.69 2.76
CA GLY A 166 9.01 -15.77 2.84
C GLY A 166 7.72 -16.37 3.36
N VAL A 167 7.75 -17.18 4.43
CA VAL A 167 6.62 -17.37 5.36
C VAL A 167 7.16 -17.85 6.72
N ASP A 168 8.22 -18.67 6.70
CA ASP A 168 8.82 -19.25 7.90
C ASP A 168 10.28 -18.82 8.05
N ALA A 169 10.60 -18.22 9.20
CA ALA A 169 11.95 -18.03 9.70
C ALA A 169 12.91 -17.08 8.92
N GLN A 170 12.83 -15.78 9.21
CA GLN A 170 14.09 -15.03 9.42
C GLN A 170 14.56 -15.27 10.86
N GLN A 171 15.30 -16.36 11.06
CA GLN A 171 16.10 -16.54 12.26
C GLN A 171 17.18 -15.45 12.31
N ALA A 172 17.12 -14.63 13.36
CA ALA A 172 18.30 -13.99 13.92
C ALA A 172 18.41 -14.48 15.36
N ASN A 173 19.42 -15.30 15.65
CA ASN A 173 19.90 -15.61 16.99
C ASN A 173 18.83 -16.05 18.03
N GLY A 174 18.10 -17.13 17.77
CA GLY A 174 17.43 -17.92 18.82
C GLY A 174 16.35 -17.22 19.66
N ARG A 175 15.98 -15.96 19.37
CA ARG A 175 14.85 -15.25 19.98
C ARG A 175 13.82 -14.91 18.91
N MET A 176 12.71 -15.63 18.96
CA MET A 176 11.64 -15.60 17.97
C MET A 176 10.72 -14.39 18.19
N VAL A 177 11.14 -13.18 17.78
CA VAL A 177 10.22 -12.04 17.69
C VAL A 177 10.59 -11.17 16.47
N ARG A 178 10.37 -11.71 15.27
CA ARG A 178 10.22 -10.87 14.06
C ARG A 178 8.82 -11.11 13.50
N PRO A 179 8.06 -10.06 13.16
CA PRO A 179 6.77 -10.24 12.53
C PRO A 179 6.97 -10.96 11.19
N VAL A 180 6.29 -12.10 11.05
CA VAL A 180 6.17 -12.82 9.77
C VAL A 180 5.67 -11.80 8.73
N THR A 181 6.39 -11.71 7.61
CA THR A 181 5.97 -10.84 6.51
C THR A 181 4.76 -11.50 5.84
N PRO A 182 3.57 -10.86 5.82
CA PRO A 182 2.40 -11.47 5.22
C PRO A 182 2.63 -11.80 3.74
N ALA A 183 2.18 -12.97 3.29
CA ALA A 183 2.35 -13.39 1.89
C ALA A 183 1.84 -12.36 0.85
N PRO A 184 0.68 -11.68 1.07
CA PRO A 184 0.23 -10.61 0.18
C PRO A 184 1.22 -9.43 0.11
N LEU A 185 1.86 -9.10 1.23
CA LEU A 185 2.87 -8.06 1.32
C LEU A 185 4.11 -8.42 0.52
N LEU A 186 4.59 -9.66 0.68
CA LEU A 186 5.78 -10.12 -0.02
C LEU A 186 5.55 -10.17 -1.53
N LYS A 187 4.40 -10.70 -1.97
CA LYS A 187 4.02 -10.71 -3.38
C LYS A 187 4.01 -9.30 -3.97
N ALA A 188 3.31 -8.36 -3.34
CA ALA A 188 3.24 -6.98 -3.79
C ALA A 188 4.62 -6.31 -3.81
N ALA A 189 5.46 -6.55 -2.79
CA ALA A 189 6.80 -5.98 -2.72
C ALA A 189 7.68 -6.37 -3.92
N PHE A 190 7.60 -7.63 -4.36
CA PHE A 190 8.37 -8.13 -5.51
C PHE A 190 7.84 -7.69 -6.87
N GLU A 191 6.62 -7.17 -6.94
CA GLU A 191 6.02 -6.61 -8.16
C GLU A 191 6.41 -5.13 -8.37
N LEU A 192 6.99 -4.47 -7.37
CA LEU A 192 7.39 -3.06 -7.45
C LEU A 192 8.76 -2.89 -8.12
N GLU A 193 8.92 -1.80 -8.87
CA GLU A 193 10.21 -1.27 -9.33
C GLU A 193 10.91 -0.46 -8.23
N VAL A 194 12.23 -0.28 -8.33
CA VAL A 194 12.99 0.53 -7.36
C VAL A 194 12.53 1.99 -7.42
N GLY A 195 12.18 2.54 -6.26
CA GLY A 195 11.60 3.87 -6.10
C GLY A 195 10.08 3.91 -6.30
N GLN A 196 9.43 2.79 -6.63
CA GLN A 196 7.99 2.75 -6.84
C GLN A 196 7.22 2.62 -5.53
N LEU A 197 6.24 3.51 -5.35
CA LEU A 197 5.21 3.41 -4.32
C LEU A 197 4.06 2.53 -4.83
N GLY A 198 3.77 1.46 -4.11
CA GLY A 198 2.78 0.45 -4.48
C GLY A 198 1.33 0.85 -4.25
N ASP A 199 0.45 -0.12 -4.49
CA ASP A 199 -0.97 -0.06 -4.15
C ASP A 199 -1.21 -0.40 -2.66
N LEU A 200 -2.46 -0.31 -2.21
CA LEU A 200 -2.89 -0.76 -0.90
C LEU A 200 -2.84 -2.28 -0.81
N VAL A 201 -2.10 -2.81 0.17
CA VAL A 201 -1.97 -4.26 0.39
C VAL A 201 -2.67 -4.65 1.68
N PHE A 202 -3.49 -5.69 1.61
CA PHE A 202 -4.33 -6.13 2.72
C PHE A 202 -3.75 -7.37 3.39
N SER A 203 -3.79 -7.37 4.72
CA SER A 203 -3.51 -8.55 5.53
C SER A 203 -4.49 -8.63 6.71
N ASP A 204 -4.38 -9.71 7.47
CA ASP A 204 -5.19 -9.91 8.67
C ASP A 204 -4.89 -8.87 9.75
N ILE A 205 -3.65 -8.35 9.78
CA ILE A 205 -3.23 -7.38 10.79
C ILE A 205 -3.54 -5.93 10.40
N GLY A 206 -3.77 -5.63 9.12
CA GLY A 206 -3.91 -4.24 8.68
C GLY A 206 -3.86 -4.00 7.18
N VAL A 207 -3.88 -2.72 6.83
CA VAL A 207 -3.61 -2.20 5.48
C VAL A 207 -2.17 -1.71 5.45
N HIS A 208 -1.45 -2.09 4.40
CA HIS A 208 -0.06 -1.76 4.19
C HIS A 208 0.11 -0.91 2.94
N LEU A 209 1.08 0.00 2.98
CA LEU A 209 1.58 0.73 1.84
C LEU A 209 3.09 0.50 1.74
N LEU A 210 3.58 0.18 0.54
CA LEU A 210 4.96 -0.22 0.30
C LEU A 210 5.68 0.75 -0.64
N LEU A 211 6.93 1.07 -0.33
CA LEU A 211 7.86 1.77 -1.20
C LEU A 211 9.11 0.91 -1.37
N ARG A 212 9.41 0.49 -2.60
CA ARG A 212 10.65 -0.27 -2.86
C ARG A 212 11.84 0.67 -2.94
N THR A 213 12.92 0.33 -2.22
CA THR A 213 14.16 1.12 -2.16
C THR A 213 15.36 0.42 -2.78
N ALA A 214 15.32 -0.91 -2.92
CA ALA A 214 16.28 -1.71 -3.70
C ALA A 214 15.62 -2.98 -4.24
#